data_AF-A0A6L5EHR8-F1
#
_entry.id   AF-A0A6L5EHR8-F1
#
_cell.length_a   1.000
_cell.length_b   1.000
_cell.length_c   1.000
_cell.angle_alpha   90.00
_cell.angle_beta   90.00
_cell.angle_gamma   90.00
#
_symmetry.space_group_name_H-M   'P 1'
#
loop_
_entity.id
_entity.type
_entity.pdbx_description
1 polymer ?
#
loop_
_entity_poly.entity_id
_entity_poly.type
_entity_poly.pdbx_seq_one_letter_code
_entity_poly.pdbx_strand_id
1 'polypeptide(L)'
;LDTGARVSYPVLNVKVFLENGEVKIFRALNEASIRRSDRTMVADIVINGVPFERFRGDGLTVSTPTGSTAYNKSLGGAVLHPTIEALQVTEI
;
A
#
# COMPACT_ATOMS: atom_id res chain seq x y z
N LEU A 1 16.95 -0.34 31.85
CA LEU A 1 16.21 -1.60 31.91
C LEU A 1 15.30 -1.63 30.70
N ASP A 2 15.69 -2.35 29.66
CA ASP A 2 14.76 -2.67 28.57
C ASP A 2 13.70 -3.60 29.18
N THR A 3 12.46 -3.13 29.25
CA THR A 3 11.34 -3.82 29.92
C THR A 3 10.82 -5.01 29.11
N GLY A 4 11.47 -5.35 27.98
CA GLY A 4 11.00 -6.40 27.08
C GLY A 4 9.66 -6.05 26.42
N ALA A 5 9.35 -4.77 26.32
CA ALA A 5 8.12 -4.30 25.71
C ALA A 5 8.11 -4.67 24.22
N ARG A 6 7.20 -5.55 23.83
CA ARG A 6 6.96 -5.92 22.42
C ARG A 6 5.84 -5.06 21.87
N VAL A 7 6.12 -4.38 20.76
CA VAL A 7 5.11 -3.64 19.99
C VAL A 7 4.85 -4.41 18.70
N SER A 8 3.58 -4.63 18.39
CA SER A 8 3.14 -5.21 17.11
C SER A 8 2.64 -4.09 16.22
N TYR A 9 3.07 -4.09 14.96
CA TYR A 9 2.59 -3.16 13.95
C TYR A 9 1.91 -3.94 12.82
N PRO A 10 0.81 -3.41 12.26
CA PRO A 10 0.23 -3.98 11.06
C PRO A 10 1.25 -3.92 9.92
N VAL A 11 1.32 -4.98 9.14
CA VAL A 11 2.12 -5.04 7.91
C VAL A 11 1.20 -5.40 6.75
N LEU A 12 1.51 -4.86 5.57
CA LEU A 12 0.83 -5.29 4.35
C LEU A 12 1.27 -6.70 4.00
N ASN A 13 0.30 -7.55 3.68
CA ASN A 13 0.54 -8.80 3.01
C ASN A 13 0.13 -8.62 1.54
N VAL A 14 1.11 -8.59 0.66
CA VAL A 14 0.90 -8.29 -0.76
C VAL A 14 1.08 -9.57 -1.55
N LYS A 15 0.04 -9.95 -2.30
CA LYS A 15 0.09 -11.07 -3.23
C LYS A 15 -0.01 -10.54 -4.65
N VAL A 16 0.99 -10.86 -5.47
CA VAL A 16 1.04 -10.50 -6.89
C VAL A 16 0.79 -11.75 -7.70
N PHE A 17 -0.25 -11.72 -8.52
CA PHE A 17 -0.60 -12.79 -9.45
C PHE A 17 -0.18 -12.35 -10.84
N LEU A 18 0.72 -13.11 -11.46
CA LEU A 18 1.21 -12.84 -12.81
C LEU A 18 0.43 -13.68 -13.83
N GLU A 19 0.40 -13.23 -15.08
CA GLU A 19 -0.34 -13.90 -16.17
C GLU A 19 0.14 -15.34 -16.43
N ASN A 20 1.42 -15.61 -16.18
CA ASN A 20 2.01 -16.95 -16.29
C ASN A 20 1.60 -17.90 -15.15
N GLY A 21 0.73 -17.46 -14.23
CA GLY A 21 0.28 -18.23 -13.07
C GLY A 21 1.22 -18.17 -11.87
N GLU A 22 2.36 -17.46 -11.96
CA GLU A 22 3.27 -17.28 -10.84
C GLU A 22 2.64 -16.36 -9.78
N VAL A 23 2.78 -16.75 -8.51
CA VAL A 23 2.32 -15.96 -7.36
C VAL A 23 3.52 -15.55 -6.52
N LYS A 24 3.69 -14.24 -6.33
CA LYS A 24 4.72 -13.67 -5.45
C LYS A 24 4.09 -13.09 -4.21
N ILE A 25 4.71 -13.33 -3.05
CA ILE A 25 4.24 -12.83 -1.75
C ILE A 25 5.30 -11.89 -1.18
N PHE A 26 4.86 -10.70 -0.80
CA PHE A 26 5.70 -9.68 -0.18
C PHE A 26 5.07 -9.19 1.12
N ARG A 27 5.93 -8.63 1.96
CA ARG A 27 5.53 -7.92 3.17
C ARG A 27 6.09 -6.52 3.15
N ALA A 28 5.28 -5.55 3.52
CA ALA A 28 5.71 -4.17 3.66
C ALA A 28 5.28 -3.61 5.01
N LEU A 29 6.21 -2.95 5.70
CA LEU A 29 5.92 -2.26 6.95
C LEU A 29 5.21 -0.92 6.69
N ASN A 30 5.74 -0.14 5.74
CA ASN A 30 5.22 1.20 5.44
C ASN A 30 4.23 1.16 4.28
N GLU A 31 4.71 0.95 3.06
CA GLU A 31 3.87 0.93 1.86
C GLU A 31 4.32 -0.10 0.84
N ALA A 32 3.39 -0.48 -0.03
CA ALA A 32 3.66 -1.20 -1.26
C ALA A 32 3.18 -0.33 -2.43
N SER A 33 4.08 -0.11 -3.40
CA SER A 33 3.80 0.72 -4.57
C SER A 33 3.89 -0.12 -5.84
N ILE A 34 2.90 0.03 -6.71
CA ILE A 34 2.94 -0.46 -8.07
C ILE A 34 3.06 0.74 -9.00
N ARG A 35 4.09 0.75 -9.84
CA ARG A 35 4.42 1.87 -10.71
C ARG A 35 4.85 1.39 -12.07
N ARG A 36 4.63 2.22 -13.07
CA ARG A 36 5.17 2.05 -14.41
C ARG A 36 6.08 3.22 -14.72
N SER A 37 7.32 2.95 -15.12
CA SER A 37 8.33 3.98 -15.35
C SER A 37 8.33 4.50 -16.79
N ASP A 38 7.79 3.76 -17.74
CA ASP A 38 7.92 4.03 -19.18
C ASP A 38 6.64 4.57 -19.82
N ARG A 39 5.46 4.33 -19.23
CA ARG A 39 4.15 4.71 -19.79
C ARG A 39 3.12 4.88 -18.66
N THR A 40 1.99 5.51 -18.99
CA THR A 40 0.82 5.54 -18.11
C THR A 40 0.37 4.12 -17.74
N MET A 41 0.20 3.89 -16.44
CA MET A 41 -0.45 2.72 -15.88
C MET A 41 -1.96 2.91 -15.93
N VAL A 42 -2.68 1.86 -16.33
CA VAL A 42 -4.15 1.79 -16.22
C VAL A 42 -4.47 0.64 -15.30
N ALA A 43 -5.26 0.88 -14.25
CA ALA A 43 -5.61 -0.14 -13.27
C ALA A 43 -7.08 -0.04 -12.88
N ASP A 44 -7.76 -1.19 -12.82
CA ASP A 44 -9.08 -1.30 -12.19
C ASP A 44 -8.87 -1.57 -10.70
N ILE A 45 -9.35 -0.65 -9.86
CA ILE A 45 -9.25 -0.75 -8.41
C ILE A 45 -10.53 -1.39 -7.87
N VAL A 46 -10.38 -2.48 -7.12
CA VAL A 46 -11.47 -3.22 -6.50
C VAL A 46 -11.19 -3.32 -5.01
N ILE A 47 -12.13 -2.84 -4.18
CA ILE A 47 -12.02 -2.85 -2.72
C ILE A 47 -13.09 -3.79 -2.18
N ASN A 48 -12.70 -4.81 -1.42
CA ASN A 48 -13.61 -5.81 -0.86
C ASN A 48 -14.56 -6.44 -1.90
N GLY A 49 -14.06 -6.67 -3.12
CA GLY A 49 -14.83 -7.24 -4.23
C GLY A 49 -15.75 -6.24 -4.97
N VAL A 50 -15.79 -4.98 -4.54
CA VAL A 50 -16.59 -3.92 -5.17
C VAL A 50 -15.71 -3.06 -6.07
N PRO A 51 -16.05 -2.88 -7.36
CA PRO A 51 -15.35 -1.95 -8.23
C PRO A 51 -15.41 -0.54 -7.64
N PHE A 52 -14.24 0.06 -7.44
CA PHE A 52 -14.13 1.43 -6.91
C PHE A 52 -13.95 2.41 -8.06
N GLU A 53 -12.87 2.27 -8.83
CA GLU A 53 -12.59 3.13 -9.98
C GLU A 53 -11.63 2.50 -11.00
N ARG A 54 -11.48 3.16 -12.15
CA ARG A 54 -10.43 2.90 -13.13
C ARG A 54 -9.42 4.05 -13.11
N PHE A 55 -8.25 3.78 -12.56
CA PHE A 55 -7.15 4.72 -12.42
C PHE A 55 -6.29 4.83 -13.69
N ARG A 56 -5.77 6.03 -13.97
CA ARG A 56 -4.79 6.31 -15.03
C ARG A 56 -3.72 7.29 -14.52
N GLY A 57 -2.48 6.84 -14.37
CA GLY A 57 -1.38 7.68 -13.89
C GLY A 57 -0.04 6.92 -13.84
N ASP A 58 0.90 7.34 -12.99
CA ASP A 58 2.24 6.74 -12.95
C ASP A 58 2.30 5.53 -12.01
N GLY A 59 1.42 5.48 -11.01
CA GLY A 59 1.35 4.38 -10.08
C GLY A 59 0.30 4.53 -9.00
N LEU A 60 0.21 3.50 -8.16
CA LEU A 60 -0.62 3.49 -6.95
C LEU A 60 0.24 3.00 -5.78
N THR A 61 0.04 3.61 -4.63
CA THR A 61 0.62 3.23 -3.34
C THR A 61 -0.49 2.77 -2.40
N VAL A 62 -0.27 1.66 -1.69
CA VAL A 62 -1.07 1.27 -0.53
C VAL A 62 -0.18 1.36 0.71
N SER A 63 -0.61 2.09 1.72
CA SER A 63 0.17 2.38 2.92
C SER A 63 -0.54 1.92 4.21
N THR A 64 0.25 1.43 5.17
CA THR A 64 -0.19 1.19 6.55
C THR A 64 -0.31 2.53 7.31
N PRO A 65 -0.96 2.55 8.49
CA PRO A 65 -0.98 3.74 9.34
C PRO A 65 0.42 4.22 9.72
N THR A 66 1.35 3.31 9.99
CA THR A 66 2.76 3.63 10.26
C THR A 66 3.47 4.20 9.03
N GLY A 67 3.14 3.71 7.83
CA GLY A 67 3.66 4.22 6.55
C GLY A 67 3.09 5.58 6.14
N SER A 68 2.01 6.05 6.79
CA SER A 68 1.36 7.33 6.46
C SER A 68 2.29 8.54 6.55
N THR A 69 3.37 8.45 7.33
CA THR A 69 4.39 9.50 7.49
C THR A 69 5.61 9.33 6.58
N ALA A 70 5.68 8.25 5.80
CA ALA A 70 6.79 7.93 4.90
C ALA A 70 6.50 8.45 3.47
N TYR A 71 6.75 7.63 2.43
CA TYR A 71 6.55 8.06 1.05
C TYR A 71 5.11 8.48 0.75
N ASN A 72 4.14 7.83 1.41
CA ASN A 72 2.72 8.18 1.31
C ASN A 72 2.45 9.66 1.66
N LYS A 73 3.19 10.24 2.61
CA LYS A 73 3.05 11.66 2.97
C LYS A 73 3.48 12.58 1.84
N SER A 74 4.57 12.24 1.16
CA SER A 74 5.11 13.02 0.03
C SER A 74 4.14 13.06 -1.15
N LEU A 75 3.26 12.05 -1.27
CA LEU A 75 2.20 11.98 -2.28
C LEU A 75 0.91 12.72 -1.86
N GLY A 76 0.93 13.43 -0.73
CA GLY A 76 -0.25 14.14 -0.22
C GLY A 76 -1.19 13.28 0.65
N GLY A 77 -0.79 12.05 1.00
CA GLY A 77 -1.53 11.20 1.93
C GLY A 77 -1.72 11.84 3.31
N ALA A 78 -2.84 11.51 3.96
CA ALA A 78 -3.11 11.97 5.32
C ALA A 78 -2.17 11.29 6.33
N VAL A 79 -1.85 11.97 7.43
CA VAL A 79 -1.12 11.36 8.55
C VAL A 79 -2.12 10.61 9.41
N LEU A 80 -1.84 9.34 9.68
CA LEU A 80 -2.68 8.48 10.50
C LEU A 80 -1.97 8.14 11.82
N HIS A 81 -2.77 8.01 12.89
CA HIS A 81 -2.27 7.47 14.14
C HIS A 81 -2.01 5.95 13.98
N PRO A 82 -0.89 5.39 14.47
CA PRO A 82 -0.52 3.98 14.23
C PRO A 82 -1.53 2.93 14.72
N THR A 83 -2.41 3.31 15.66
CA THR A 83 -3.43 2.41 16.23
C THR A 83 -4.73 2.36 15.42
N ILE A 84 -4.88 3.19 14.38
CA ILE A 84 -6.06 3.16 13.52
C ILE A 84 -5.99 1.93 12.63
N GLU A 85 -7.04 1.12 12.61
CA GLU A 85 -7.14 -0.01 11.69
C GLU A 85 -7.61 0.49 10.31
N ALA A 86 -6.67 0.96 9.50
CA ALA A 86 -6.96 1.47 8.17
C ALA A 86 -5.80 1.22 7.20
N LEU A 87 -6.12 1.28 5.91
CA LEU A 87 -5.16 1.38 4.82
C LEU A 87 -5.41 2.68 4.07
N GLN A 88 -4.34 3.28 3.53
CA GLN A 88 -4.45 4.42 2.63
C GLN A 88 -4.05 4.01 1.23
N VAL A 89 -4.84 4.44 0.25
CA VAL A 89 -4.50 4.32 -1.16
C VAL A 89 -4.23 5.73 -1.69
N THR A 90 -3.09 5.92 -2.34
CA THR A 90 -2.68 7.22 -2.90
C THR A 90 -2.15 7.01 -4.31
N GLU A 91 -2.60 7.86 -5.23
CA GLU A 91 -2.11 7.91 -6.61
C GLU A 91 -0.70 8.52 -6.65
N ILE A 92 0.11 8.05 -7.60
CA ILE A 92 1.47 8.54 -7.85
C ILE A 92 1.52 9.25 -9.19
#